data_AF-A0A014NRJ0-F1
#
_entry.id   AF-A0A014NRJ0-F1
#
_cell.length_a   1.000
_cell.length_b   1.000
_cell.length_c   1.000
_cell.angle_alpha   90.00
_cell.angle_beta   90.00
_cell.angle_gamma   90.00
#
_symmetry.space_group_name_H-M   'P 1'
#
loop_
_entity.id
_entity.type
_entity.pdbx_description
1 polymer ?
#
loop_
_entity_poly.entity_id
_entity_poly.type
_entity_poly.pdbx_seq_one_letter_code
_entity_poly.pdbx_strand_id
1 'polypeptide(L)'
;MAAVAAVTLMVEAVGIALLNWILGLVVDRQQMSLGGMDTDAMSIGTWVAGGLFGLYLLVCGVVLLRTAVRDRAPGRLARILLITCAVVHGLVGAFSVGLVGWAAFAFMMVVLGLIVLSLLGYEAEPPAKPSAEAAGGGHDAPSPA
;
A
#
# COMPACT_ATOMS: atom_id res chain seq x y z
N MET A 1 -5.98 -3.59 14.35
CA MET A 1 -5.63 -4.06 12.98
C MET A 1 -4.53 -3.22 12.34
N ALA A 2 -4.62 -1.89 12.33
CA ALA A 2 -3.59 -1.04 11.72
C ALA A 2 -2.17 -1.20 12.30
N ALA A 3 -2.02 -1.38 13.62
CA ALA A 3 -0.69 -1.65 14.21
C ALA A 3 -0.11 -3.01 13.75
N VAL A 4 -0.94 -4.04 13.66
CA VAL A 4 -0.53 -5.36 13.13
C VAL A 4 -0.14 -5.24 11.66
N ALA A 5 -0.99 -4.58 10.85
CA ALA A 5 -0.70 -4.31 9.44
C ALA A 5 0.61 -3.53 9.24
N ALA A 6 0.87 -2.53 10.09
CA ALA A 6 2.10 -1.76 10.07
C ALA A 6 3.33 -2.63 10.33
N VAL A 7 3.29 -3.45 11.39
CA VAL A 7 4.39 -4.37 11.71
C VAL A 7 4.61 -5.37 10.59
N THR A 8 3.54 -5.96 10.05
CA THR A 8 3.63 -6.92 8.93
C THR A 8 4.31 -6.28 7.72
N LEU A 9 3.89 -5.08 7.30
CA LEU A 9 4.51 -4.36 6.19
C LEU A 9 5.98 -4.03 6.43
N MET A 10 6.36 -3.68 7.66
CA MET A 10 7.76 -3.42 8.01
C MET A 10 8.60 -4.70 7.92
N VAL A 11 8.07 -5.84 8.39
CA VAL A 11 8.75 -7.14 8.28
C VAL A 11 8.88 -7.55 6.81
N GLU A 12 7.84 -7.35 6.00
CA GLU A 12 7.89 -7.62 4.56
C GLU A 12 8.90 -6.72 3.84
N ALA A 13 8.96 -5.42 4.19
CA ALA A 13 9.94 -4.50 3.63
C ALA A 13 11.38 -5.01 3.84
N VAL A 14 11.67 -5.47 5.06
CA VAL A 14 12.96 -6.07 5.41
C VAL A 14 13.19 -7.37 4.64
N GLY A 15 12.19 -8.24 4.58
CA GLY A 15 12.25 -9.50 3.84
C GLY A 15 12.55 -9.29 2.35
N ILE A 16 11.82 -8.40 1.68
CA ILE A 16 12.02 -8.07 0.26
C ILE A 16 13.41 -7.47 0.03
N ALA A 17 13.85 -6.53 0.88
CA ALA A 17 15.16 -5.92 0.74
C ALA A 17 16.29 -6.96 0.88
N LEU A 18 16.22 -7.83 1.90
CA LEU A 18 17.22 -8.88 2.10
C LEU A 18 17.20 -9.93 0.99
N LEU A 19 16.02 -10.37 0.54
CA LEU A 19 15.90 -11.35 -0.54
C LEU A 19 16.48 -10.81 -1.84
N ASN A 20 16.15 -9.58 -2.23
CA ASN A 20 16.67 -8.97 -3.45
C ASN A 20 18.17 -8.65 -3.33
N TRP A 21 18.64 -8.26 -2.14
CA TRP A 21 20.07 -8.08 -1.88
C TRP A 21 20.85 -9.38 -2.10
N ILE A 22 20.40 -10.47 -1.48
CA ILE A 22 21.02 -11.79 -1.61
C ILE A 22 20.93 -12.28 -3.06
N LEU A 23 19.78 -12.15 -3.71
CA LEU A 23 19.60 -12.59 -5.09
C LEU A 23 20.50 -11.81 -6.05
N GLY A 24 20.61 -10.49 -5.90
CA GLY A 24 21.54 -9.70 -6.71
C GLY A 24 23.00 -10.05 -6.42
N LEU A 25 23.39 -10.32 -5.17
CA LEU A 25 24.72 -10.84 -4.84
C LEU A 25 25.01 -12.21 -5.50
N VAL A 26 24.02 -13.09 -5.54
CA VAL A 26 24.16 -14.40 -6.20
C VAL A 26 24.28 -14.23 -7.71
N VAL A 27 23.44 -13.38 -8.32
CA VAL A 27 23.46 -13.08 -9.77
C VAL A 27 24.79 -12.44 -10.18
N ASP A 28 25.30 -11.49 -9.41
CA ASP A 28 26.59 -10.83 -9.61
C ASP A 28 27.78 -11.81 -9.61
N ARG A 29 27.67 -12.87 -8.79
CA ARG A 29 28.66 -13.96 -8.72
C ARG A 29 28.53 -14.96 -9.87
N GLN A 30 27.42 -14.96 -10.62
CA GLN A 30 27.27 -15.79 -11.81
C GLN A 30 27.89 -15.08 -13.02
N GLN A 31 29.20 -15.23 -13.18
CA GLN A 31 29.96 -14.80 -14.36
C GLN A 31 29.62 -15.69 -15.59
N MET A 32 28.35 -15.72 -16.00
CA MET A 32 27.89 -16.30 -17.25
C MET A 32 26.88 -15.35 -17.91
N SER A 33 27.16 -14.96 -19.15
CA SER A 33 26.20 -14.26 -20.00
C SER A 33 25.01 -15.19 -20.25
N LEU A 34 23.86 -14.90 -19.63
CA LEU A 34 22.60 -15.53 -19.96
C LEU A 34 22.06 -14.91 -21.26
N GLY A 35 22.56 -15.39 -22.39
CA GLY A 35 22.03 -15.05 -23.71
C GLY A 35 22.31 -13.63 -24.21
N GLY A 36 23.43 -13.02 -23.82
CA GLY A 36 23.80 -11.66 -24.26
C GLY A 36 23.15 -10.51 -23.48
N MET A 37 22.37 -10.82 -22.44
CA MET A 37 21.97 -9.82 -21.44
C MET A 37 23.09 -9.63 -20.43
N ASP A 38 23.45 -8.38 -20.18
CA ASP A 38 24.46 -8.00 -19.18
C ASP A 38 23.99 -8.39 -17.78
N THR A 39 24.74 -9.27 -17.12
CA THR A 39 24.43 -9.78 -15.76
C THR A 39 24.43 -8.63 -14.73
N ASP A 40 25.26 -7.62 -14.95
CA ASP A 40 25.29 -6.38 -14.16
C ASP A 40 23.96 -5.64 -14.20
N ALA A 41 23.33 -5.53 -15.38
CA ALA A 41 22.05 -4.86 -15.51
C ALA A 41 20.92 -5.61 -14.78
N MET A 42 20.99 -6.95 -14.75
CA MET A 42 20.04 -7.80 -14.03
C MET A 42 20.23 -7.73 -12.50
N SER A 43 21.47 -7.67 -12.03
CA SER A 43 21.82 -7.50 -10.62
C SER A 43 21.37 -6.13 -10.10
N ILE A 44 21.72 -5.06 -10.83
CA ILE A 44 21.30 -3.68 -10.52
C ILE A 44 19.77 -3.59 -10.51
N GLY A 45 19.09 -4.18 -11.50
CA GLY A 45 17.63 -4.22 -11.56
C GLY A 45 17.01 -4.86 -10.31
N THR A 46 17.59 -5.97 -9.85
CA THR A 46 17.14 -6.68 -8.64
C THR A 46 17.35 -5.83 -7.39
N TRP A 47 18.50 -5.20 -7.23
CA TRP A 47 18.78 -4.32 -6.08
C TRP A 47 17.89 -3.07 -6.07
N VAL A 48 17.70 -2.44 -7.22
CA VAL A 48 16.82 -1.26 -7.35
C VAL A 48 15.38 -1.66 -7.06
N ALA A 49 14.89 -2.77 -7.62
CA ALA A 49 13.55 -3.27 -7.34
C ALA A 49 13.37 -3.56 -5.84
N GLY A 50 14.32 -4.28 -5.23
CA GLY A 50 14.32 -4.59 -3.80
C GLY A 50 14.30 -3.35 -2.92
N GLY A 51 15.16 -2.37 -3.22
CA GLY A 51 15.24 -1.10 -2.49
C GLY A 51 13.97 -0.27 -2.63
N LEU A 52 13.43 -0.13 -3.84
CA LEU A 52 12.20 0.62 -4.11
C LEU A 52 10.98 -0.01 -3.43
N PHE A 53 10.78 -1.34 -3.60
CA PHE A 53 9.68 -2.03 -2.94
C PHE A 53 9.83 -2.02 -1.42
N GLY A 54 11.04 -2.27 -0.90
CA GLY A 54 11.31 -2.21 0.54
C GLY A 54 11.00 -0.83 1.13
N LEU A 55 11.51 0.24 0.51
CA LEU A 55 11.23 1.61 0.94
C LEU A 55 9.73 1.94 0.87
N TYR A 56 9.08 1.57 -0.23
CA TYR A 56 7.65 1.80 -0.43
C TYR A 56 6.80 1.15 0.67
N LEU A 57 7.05 -0.12 0.98
CA LEU A 57 6.35 -0.85 2.04
C LEU A 57 6.65 -0.26 3.42
N LEU A 58 7.90 0.14 3.67
CA LEU A 58 8.29 0.80 4.92
C LEU A 58 7.51 2.10 5.13
N VAL A 59 7.40 2.94 4.09
CA VAL A 59 6.61 4.19 4.15
C VAL A 59 5.14 3.89 4.42
N CYS A 60 4.56 2.87 3.76
CA CYS A 60 3.18 2.44 4.02
C CYS A 60 2.99 1.98 5.47
N GLY A 61 3.91 1.17 6.00
CA GLY A 61 3.90 0.70 7.38
C GLY A 61 4.00 1.84 8.39
N VAL A 62 4.88 2.83 8.16
CA VAL A 62 5.01 4.03 9.00
C VAL A 62 3.72 4.86 8.99
N VAL A 63 3.07 4.98 7.84
CA VAL A 63 1.76 5.67 7.73
C VAL A 63 0.70 4.96 8.56
N LEU A 64 0.59 3.62 8.45
CA LEU A 64 -0.36 2.83 9.26
C LEU A 64 -0.04 2.88 10.76
N LEU A 65 1.24 2.88 11.13
CA LEU A 65 1.64 3.02 12.52
C LEU A 65 1.24 4.40 13.06
N ARG A 66 1.46 5.46 12.27
CA ARG A 66 1.02 6.82 12.64
C ARG A 66 -0.49 6.92 12.79
N THR A 67 -1.28 6.30 11.90
CA THR A 67 -2.75 6.31 12.03
C THR A 67 -3.19 5.54 13.28
N ALA A 68 -2.56 4.40 13.56
CA ALA A 68 -2.86 3.61 14.76
C ALA A 68 -2.51 4.37 16.06
N VAL A 69 -1.38 5.08 16.09
CA VAL A 69 -0.94 5.84 17.28
C VAL A 69 -1.75 7.13 17.47
N ARG A 70 -2.10 7.82 16.37
CA ARG A 70 -2.86 9.08 16.44
C ARG A 70 -4.37 8.88 16.53
N ASP A 71 -4.83 7.66 16.29
CA ASP A 71 -6.24 7.27 16.18
C ASP A 71 -7.09 8.24 15.35
N ARG A 72 -6.48 8.77 14.28
CA ARG A 72 -7.11 9.69 13.34
C ARG A 72 -7.07 9.11 11.94
N ALA A 73 -8.14 9.39 11.19
CA ALA A 73 -8.27 8.98 9.81
C ALA A 73 -7.05 9.44 8.96
N PRO A 74 -6.50 8.59 8.09
CA PRO A 74 -5.45 8.96 7.16
C PRO A 74 -5.93 10.06 6.21
N GLY A 75 -5.10 11.08 5.99
CA GLY A 75 -5.36 12.08 4.96
C GLY A 75 -5.39 11.50 3.54
N ARG A 76 -5.87 12.27 2.55
CA ARG A 76 -6.04 11.80 1.15
C ARG A 76 -4.78 11.17 0.55
N LEU A 77 -3.60 11.76 0.76
CA LEU A 77 -2.33 11.22 0.25
C LEU A 77 -1.97 9.88 0.88
N ALA A 78 -2.16 9.73 2.19
CA ALA A 78 -1.94 8.47 2.90
C ALA A 78 -2.91 7.39 2.39
N ARG A 79 -4.17 7.75 2.15
CA ARG A 79 -5.16 6.82 1.59
C ARG A 79 -4.78 6.35 0.18
N ILE A 80 -4.36 7.26 -0.71
CA ILE A 80 -3.90 6.90 -2.06
C ILE A 80 -2.71 5.92 -1.98
N LEU A 81 -1.72 6.24 -1.14
CA LEU A 81 -0.55 5.39 -0.93
C LEU A 81 -0.92 3.96 -0.46
N LEU A 82 -1.85 3.85 0.49
CA LEU A 82 -2.30 2.56 1.00
C LEU A 82 -3.15 1.78 -0.03
N ILE A 83 -3.94 2.48 -0.84
CA ILE A 83 -4.69 1.86 -1.95
C ILE A 83 -3.72 1.32 -3.00
N THR A 84 -2.71 2.09 -3.41
CA THR A 84 -1.69 1.59 -4.35
C THR A 84 -0.95 0.40 -3.75
N CYS A 85 -0.73 0.36 -2.43
CA CYS A 85 -0.09 -0.76 -1.75
C CYS A 85 -0.97 -2.02 -1.79
N ALA A 86 -2.28 -1.87 -1.57
CA ALA A 86 -3.23 -2.95 -1.70
C ALA A 86 -3.26 -3.51 -3.14
N VAL A 87 -3.26 -2.65 -4.16
CA VAL A 87 -3.23 -3.06 -5.57
C VAL A 87 -1.97 -3.87 -5.88
N VAL A 88 -0.80 -3.40 -5.44
CA VAL A 88 0.48 -4.11 -5.59
C VAL A 88 0.41 -5.50 -4.95
N HIS A 89 -0.12 -5.62 -3.73
CA HIS A 89 -0.26 -6.91 -3.05
C HIS A 89 -1.23 -7.85 -3.77
N GLY A 90 -2.33 -7.31 -4.30
CA GLY A 90 -3.27 -8.09 -5.12
C GLY A 90 -2.60 -8.68 -6.36
N LEU A 91 -1.80 -7.86 -7.06
CA LEU A 91 -1.08 -8.30 -8.26
C LEU A 91 0.00 -9.35 -7.93
N VAL A 92 0.82 -9.10 -6.90
CA VAL A 92 1.86 -10.04 -6.45
C VAL A 92 1.23 -11.34 -5.93
N GLY A 93 0.12 -11.25 -5.20
CA GLY A 93 -0.66 -12.40 -4.75
C GLY A 93 -1.14 -13.25 -5.93
N ALA A 94 -1.71 -12.63 -6.96
CA ALA A 94 -2.14 -13.33 -8.17
C ALA A 94 -0.99 -14.10 -8.85
N PHE A 95 0.17 -13.45 -9.02
CA PHE A 95 1.37 -14.12 -9.57
C PHE A 95 1.90 -15.23 -8.66
N SER A 96 1.76 -15.09 -7.35
CA SER A 96 2.24 -16.08 -6.37
C SER A 96 1.57 -17.44 -6.55
N VAL A 97 0.31 -17.50 -7.01
CA VAL A 97 -0.40 -18.77 -7.27
C VAL A 97 0.34 -19.63 -8.29
N GLY A 98 0.87 -19.02 -9.35
CA GLY A 98 1.55 -19.73 -10.44
C GLY A 98 3.06 -19.88 -10.26
N LEU A 99 3.72 -18.89 -9.64
CA LEU A 99 5.19 -18.85 -9.57
C LEU A 99 5.78 -19.40 -8.27
N VAL A 100 5.05 -19.33 -7.15
CA VAL A 100 5.60 -19.60 -5.81
C VAL A 100 4.82 -20.69 -5.08
N GLY A 101 3.48 -20.60 -5.08
CA GLY A 101 2.58 -21.59 -4.51
C GLY A 101 1.48 -21.00 -3.61
N TRP A 102 0.57 -21.88 -3.20
CA TRP A 102 -0.64 -21.52 -2.43
C TRP A 102 -0.37 -20.87 -1.07
N ALA A 103 0.69 -21.30 -0.37
CA ALA A 103 1.03 -20.73 0.94
C ALA A 103 1.44 -19.25 0.83
N ALA A 104 2.25 -18.90 -0.18
CA ALA A 104 2.63 -17.52 -0.45
C ALA A 104 1.42 -16.67 -0.84
N PHE A 105 0.52 -17.20 -1.67
CA PHE A 105 -0.74 -16.55 -1.98
C PHE A 105 -1.57 -16.27 -0.72
N ALA A 106 -1.75 -17.26 0.15
CA ALA A 106 -2.52 -17.10 1.39
C ALA A 106 -1.92 -16.02 2.29
N PHE A 107 -0.59 -15.99 2.44
CA PHE A 107 0.10 -14.93 3.17
C PHE A 107 -0.18 -13.55 2.56
N MET A 108 -0.02 -13.38 1.24
CA MET A 108 -0.31 -12.12 0.54
C MET A 108 -1.77 -11.66 0.73
N MET A 109 -2.73 -12.60 0.75
CA MET A 109 -4.13 -12.28 1.00
C MET A 109 -4.40 -11.84 2.44
N VAL A 110 -3.69 -12.40 3.43
CA VAL A 110 -3.76 -11.93 4.82
C VAL A 110 -3.27 -10.49 4.92
N VAL A 111 -2.12 -10.16 4.31
CA VAL A 111 -1.58 -8.80 4.30
C VAL A 111 -2.52 -7.83 3.60
N LEU A 112 -3.02 -8.20 2.42
CA LEU A 112 -4.02 -7.42 1.68
C LEU A 112 -5.27 -7.15 2.54
N GLY A 113 -5.79 -8.19 3.20
CA GLY A 113 -6.93 -8.08 4.10
C GLY A 113 -6.67 -7.12 5.26
N LEU A 114 -5.48 -7.16 5.86
CA LEU A 114 -5.07 -6.24 6.92
C LEU A 114 -5.03 -4.77 6.44
N ILE A 115 -4.52 -4.52 5.22
CA ILE A 115 -4.48 -3.17 4.63
C ILE A 115 -5.92 -2.67 4.39
N VAL A 116 -6.75 -3.49 3.73
CA VAL A 116 -8.14 -3.12 3.40
C VAL A 116 -8.96 -2.89 4.67
N LEU A 117 -8.85 -3.78 5.66
CA LEU A 117 -9.56 -3.61 6.94
C LEU A 117 -9.10 -2.34 7.68
N SER A 118 -7.82 -1.98 7.58
CA SER A 118 -7.31 -0.73 8.13
C SER A 118 -7.87 0.50 7.38
N LEU A 119 -8.02 0.43 6.07
CA LEU A 119 -8.64 1.49 5.27
C LEU A 119 -10.12 1.68 5.60
N LEU A 120 -10.86 0.58 5.75
CA LEU A 120 -12.28 0.61 6.11
C LEU A 120 -12.50 1.06 7.55
N GLY A 121 -11.63 0.65 8.49
CA GLY A 121 -11.74 1.02 9.90
C GLY A 121 -11.43 2.50 10.20
N TYR A 122 -10.76 3.19 9.27
CA TYR A 122 -10.40 4.61 9.39
C TYR A 122 -10.99 5.46 8.25
N GLU A 123 -12.17 5.09 7.71
CA GLU A 123 -12.86 5.95 6.75
C GLU A 123 -13.10 7.34 7.37
N ALA A 124 -12.64 8.37 6.66
CA ALA A 124 -12.97 9.74 7.00
C ALA A 124 -14.47 9.94 6.80
N GLU A 125 -15.15 10.53 7.79
CA GLU A 125 -16.55 10.95 7.74
C GLU A 125 -16.87 11.47 6.33
N PRO A 126 -17.88 10.90 5.62
CA PRO A 126 -18.22 11.37 4.30
C PRO A 126 -18.44 12.88 4.33
N PRO A 127 -17.92 13.65 3.35
CA PRO A 127 -18.10 15.10 3.35
C PRO A 127 -19.59 15.38 3.50
N ALA A 128 -19.96 16.11 4.55
CA ALA A 128 -21.34 16.47 4.83
C ALA A 128 -21.92 17.00 3.52
N LYS A 129 -22.93 16.29 2.99
CA LYS A 129 -23.65 16.74 1.79
C LYS A 129 -24.07 18.18 2.06
N PRO A 130 -23.86 19.14 1.13
CA PRO A 130 -24.40 20.47 1.31
C PRO A 130 -25.90 20.32 1.53
N SER A 131 -26.39 20.69 2.71
CA SER A 131 -27.82 20.61 3.00
C SER A 131 -28.53 21.50 1.98
N ALA A 132 -29.34 20.91 1.13
CA ALA A 132 -30.21 21.62 0.21
C ALA A 132 -31.45 22.17 0.95
N GLU A 133 -31.26 22.72 2.15
CA GLU A 133 -32.26 23.43 2.95
C GLU A 133 -31.80 24.87 3.17
N ALA A 134 -31.79 25.65 2.09
CA ALA A 134 -31.78 27.10 2.13
C ALA A 134 -32.43 27.70 0.86
N ALA A 135 -33.51 27.08 0.38
CA ALA A 135 -34.35 27.62 -0.71
C ALA A 135 -35.85 27.52 -0.38
N GLY A 136 -36.20 27.64 0.91
CA GLY A 136 -37.59 27.65 1.37
C GLY A 136 -37.72 28.40 2.68
N GLY A 137 -38.03 29.70 2.60
CA GLY A 137 -38.29 30.55 3.78
C GLY A 137 -38.44 32.00 3.39
N GLY A 138 -39.69 32.41 3.10
CA GLY A 138 -40.03 33.77 2.66
C GLY A 138 -39.90 34.85 3.74
N HIS A 139 -39.89 36.10 3.26
CA HIS A 139 -40.20 37.30 4.03
C HIS A 139 -41.06 38.23 3.15
N ASP A 140 -42.34 38.28 3.51
CA ASP A 140 -43.15 39.47 3.73
C ASP A 140 -43.15 40.58 2.66
N ALA A 141 -44.21 40.58 1.84
CA ALA A 141 -44.69 41.77 1.15
C ALA A 141 -45.73 42.51 2.04
N PRO A 142 -45.64 43.84 2.24
CA PRO A 142 -46.62 44.57 3.05
C PRO A 142 -47.92 44.82 2.28
N SER A 143 -49.07 44.67 2.96
CA SER A 143 -50.39 45.11 2.47
C SER A 143 -50.52 46.64 2.60
N PRO A 144 -50.93 47.37 1.55
CA PRO A 144 -51.42 48.73 1.70
C PRO A 144 -52.90 48.74 2.12
N ALA A 145 -53.26 49.79 2.87
CA ALA A 145 -54.57 50.08 3.45
C ALA A 145 -55.54 50.73 2.44
#